data_AF-J0WXJ9-F1
#
_entry.id   AF-J0WXJ9-F1
#
_cell.length_a   1.000
_cell.length_b   1.000
_cell.length_c   1.000
_cell.angle_alpha   90.00
_cell.angle_beta   90.00
_cell.angle_gamma   90.00
#
_symmetry.space_group_name_H-M   'P 1'
#
loop_
_entity.id
_entity.type
_entity.pdbx_description
1 polymer ?
#
loop_
_entity_poly.entity_id
_entity_poly.type
_entity_poly.pdbx_seq_one_letter_code
_entity_poly.pdbx_strand_id
1 'polypeptide(L)' 'MAAKKMGRPTDNPKDITMKIRFDQDSFEKMEKCSEEMKISRAEVVRRGVHKVYDDLKK' A
#
# COMPACT_ATOMS: atom_id res chain seq x y z
N MET A 1 -10.72 -33.83 17.04
CA MET A 1 -10.02 -32.97 16.06
C MET A 1 -10.38 -31.53 16.37
N ALA A 2 -9.45 -30.73 16.92
CA ALA A 2 -9.74 -29.36 17.34
C ALA A 2 -10.01 -28.47 16.11
N ALA A 3 -11.22 -27.91 16.03
CA ALA A 3 -11.61 -26.99 14.97
C ALA A 3 -10.69 -25.76 14.97
N LYS A 4 -9.92 -25.58 13.90
CA LYS A 4 -9.06 -24.42 13.67
C LYS A 4 -9.95 -23.18 13.71
N LYS A 5 -9.71 -22.27 14.66
CA LYS A 5 -10.50 -21.03 14.78
C LYS A 5 -10.40 -20.29 13.45
N MET A 6 -11.51 -20.20 12.74
CA MET A 6 -11.61 -19.46 11.48
C MET A 6 -11.24 -18.01 11.80
N GLY A 7 -10.07 -17.56 11.35
CA GLY A 7 -9.73 -16.14 11.38
C GLY A 7 -10.77 -15.34 10.59
N ARG A 8 -10.78 -14.01 10.74
CA ARG A 8 -11.71 -13.12 10.02
C ARG A 8 -11.63 -13.42 8.51
N PRO A 9 -12.69 -13.95 7.88
CA PRO A 9 -12.68 -14.21 6.45
C PRO A 9 -12.54 -12.86 5.75
N THR A 10 -11.34 -12.57 5.26
CA THR A 10 -11.02 -11.35 4.54
C THR A 10 -10.39 -11.81 3.25
N ASP A 11 -11.05 -11.57 2.11
CA ASP A 11 -10.55 -11.96 0.79
C ASP A 11 -9.27 -11.22 0.36
N ASN A 12 -8.91 -10.15 1.07
CA ASN A 12 -7.71 -9.38 0.77
C ASN A 12 -6.86 -9.14 2.03
N PRO A 13 -6.24 -10.21 2.56
CA PRO A 13 -5.34 -10.08 3.68
C PRO A 13 -4.08 -9.29 3.25
N LYS A 14 -3.66 -8.34 4.07
CA LYS A 14 -2.48 -7.50 3.82
C LYS A 14 -1.19 -8.27 4.17
N ASP A 15 -1.00 -9.43 3.58
CA ASP A 15 0.06 -10.37 3.95
C ASP A 15 1.42 -10.01 3.33
N ILE A 16 1.42 -9.19 2.29
CA ILE A 16 2.64 -8.82 1.55
C ILE A 16 3.29 -7.61 2.23
N THR A 17 4.45 -7.84 2.84
CA THR A 17 5.32 -6.78 3.35
C THR A 17 6.40 -6.46 2.31
N MET A 18 6.33 -5.28 1.69
CA MET A 18 7.39 -4.80 0.79
C MET A 18 8.37 -3.90 1.54
N LYS A 19 9.64 -4.26 1.56
CA LYS A 19 10.74 -3.37 1.98
C LYS A 19 11.33 -2.73 0.73
N ILE A 20 11.13 -1.43 0.57
CA ILE A 20 11.59 -0.66 -0.58
C ILE A 20 12.57 0.40 -0.08
N ARG A 21 13.70 0.55 -0.78
CA ARG A 21 14.62 1.67 -0.57
C ARG A 21 14.17 2.80 -1.48
N PHE A 22 13.94 3.97 -0.89
CA PHE A 22 13.60 5.19 -1.61
C PHE A 22 14.78 6.15 -1.57
N ASP A 23 14.96 6.90 -2.65
CA ASP A 23 15.80 8.10 -2.66
C ASP A 23 15.13 9.22 -1.85
N GLN A 24 15.96 10.14 -1.32
CA GLN A 24 15.50 11.25 -0.47
C GLN A 24 14.39 12.08 -1.15
N ASP A 25 14.57 12.40 -2.44
CA ASP A 25 13.61 13.20 -3.22
C ASP A 25 12.25 12.49 -3.37
N SER A 26 12.27 11.18 -3.67
CA SER A 26 11.05 10.37 -3.79
C SER A 26 10.32 10.24 -2.44
N PHE A 27 11.08 10.13 -1.36
CA PHE A 27 10.54 10.05 -0.01
C PHE A 27 9.86 11.36 0.41
N GLU A 28 10.47 12.50 0.10
CA GLU A 28 9.92 13.81 0.43
C GLU A 28 8.64 14.11 -0.37
N LYS A 29 8.59 13.73 -1.64
CA LYS A 29 7.36 13.78 -2.46
C LYS A 29 6.27 12.90 -1.86
N MET A 30 6.62 11.69 -1.41
CA MET A 30 5.67 10.79 -0.77
C MET A 30 5.15 11.35 0.56
N GLU A 31 5.99 12.00 1.37
CA GLU A 31 5.57 12.68 2.59
C GLU A 31 4.60 13.82 2.31
N LYS A 32 4.92 14.70 1.35
CA LYS A 32 4.01 15.77 0.92
C LYS A 32 2.66 15.24 0.47
N CYS A 33 2.63 14.17 -0.33
CA CYS A 33 1.38 13.50 -0.71
C CYS A 33 0.63 12.91 0.49
N SER A 34 1.36 12.37 1.48
CA SER A 34 0.79 11.81 2.72
C SER A 34 0.12 12.91 3.56
N GLU A 35 0.78 14.06 3.70
CA GLU A 35 0.29 15.21 4.47
C GLU A 35 -0.91 15.87 3.80
N GLU A 36 -0.83 16.13 2.49
CA GLU A 36 -1.90 16.79 1.74
C GLU A 36 -3.17 15.94 1.69
N MET A 37 -3.03 14.63 1.46
CA MET A 37 -4.18 13.71 1.40
C MET A 37 -4.59 13.17 2.78
N LYS A 38 -3.84 13.46 3.86
CA LYS A 38 -4.04 12.91 5.22
C LYS A 38 -4.18 11.39 5.24
N ILE A 39 -3.44 10.70 4.39
CA ILE A 39 -3.43 9.23 4.32
C ILE A 39 -2.10 8.69 4.82
N SER A 40 -2.08 7.41 5.21
CA SER A 40 -0.83 6.76 5.61
C SER A 40 0.11 6.58 4.41
N ARG A 41 1.42 6.59 4.68
CA ARG A 41 2.48 6.33 3.67
C ARG A 41 2.21 5.07 2.85
N ALA A 42 1.78 4.00 3.51
CA ALA A 42 1.43 2.73 2.86
C ALA A 42 0.28 2.90 1.86
N GLU A 43 -0.69 3.77 2.16
CA GLU A 43 -1.81 4.07 1.27
C GLU A 43 -1.40 4.94 0.08
N VAL A 44 -0.46 5.88 0.29
CA VAL A 44 0.15 6.66 -0.81
C VAL A 44 0.80 5.71 -1.82
N VAL A 45 1.61 4.75 -1.34
CA VAL A 45 2.28 3.76 -2.20
C VAL A 45 1.26 2.90 -2.95
N ARG A 46 0.23 2.41 -2.27
CA ARG A 46 -0.84 1.61 -2.91
C ARG A 46 -1.56 2.38 -4.01
N ARG A 47 -1.96 3.62 -3.74
CA ARG A 47 -2.58 4.49 -4.74
C ARG A 47 -1.64 4.76 -5.91
N GLY A 48 -0.34 4.93 -5.65
CA GLY A 48 0.68 5.04 -6.68
C GLY A 48 0.71 3.81 -7.60
N VAL A 49 0.73 2.60 -7.02
CA VAL A 49 0.67 1.35 -7.79
C VAL A 49 -0.61 1.25 -8.64
N HIS A 50 -1.76 1.58 -8.06
CA HIS A 50 -3.04 1.58 -8.80
C HIS A 50 -3.01 2.56 -9.98
N LYS A 51 -2.57 3.81 -9.77
CA LYS A 51 -2.46 4.81 -10.83
C LYS A 51 -1.55 4.36 -11.97
N VAL A 52 -0.34 3.88 -11.65
CA VAL A 52 0.60 3.37 -12.66
C VAL A 52 -0.01 2.19 -13.43
N TYR A 53 -0.74 1.30 -12.76
CA TYR A 53 -1.42 0.18 -13.41
C TYR A 53 -2.60 0.62 -14.31
N ASP A 54 -3.37 1.62 -13.88
CA ASP A 54 -4.43 2.21 -14.69
C ASP A 54 -3.86 2.93 -15.93
N ASP A 55 -2.76 3.66 -15.77
CA ASP A 55 -2.03 4.30 -16.88
C ASP A 55 -1.46 3.27 -17.87
N LEU A 56 -1.03 2.09 -17.40
CA LEU A 56 -0.55 0.99 -18.26
C LEU A 56 -1.66 0.30 -19.06
N LYS A 57 -2.92 0.43 -18.64
CA LYS A 57 -4.08 -0.15 -19.34
C LYS A 57 -4.64 0.75 -20.45
N LYS A 58 -3.96 1.85 -20.74
CA LYS A 58 -4.40 2.87 -21.69
C LYS A 58 -3.79 2.69 -23.08
#